data_AF-A0A2E3N4R4-F1
#
_entry.id   AF-A0A2E3N4R4-F1
#
_cell.length_a   1.000
_cell.length_b   1.000
_cell.length_c   1.000
_cell.angle_alpha   90.00
_cell.angle_beta   90.00
_cell.angle_gamma   90.00
#
_symmetry.space_group_name_H-M   'P 1'
#
loop_
_entity.id
_entity.type
_entity.pdbx_description
1 polymer ?
#
loop_
_entity_poly.entity_id
_entity_poly.type
_entity_poly.pdbx_seq_one_letter_code
_entity_poly.pdbx_strand_id
1 'polypeptide(L)'
;MKLNLFLLLISYSICYGQERAEINQKISSKDSYLSLRVDSLDQEIIRLYSKTNSCYLPLLKDPKLYPLGGRSGFEWSDLFNDLLAKESNYNNRYLVGDFMSLDENFETRGIEEINAELKNLVDFKKYDEKLFKLFDLGGKSSNDIEILYSYIRLNYPEDSSKLFNFYDKVWRFKTPPFIRKFSRMRNTFYASGQRVCLCEAYEDTLFLIAQYATSSKRLEPIIKKDSSGEVKSITYNEYLPINKRRHYYAPQYRITSKNWESDRKYEKADLLHDYDLGGGNKHITYYKGRSELPNFLLMKPSEDYPKAMTSNGIHEVALRELSRGMLGTANSIGCIRLSDFGSKFTRWWVPKNAKFFILYYEDRYHKKLSLESIKNELPFKNKEEGDLFRLWLNKNKPLKAKQMDLDIEGSFDNGFILDAYNLFGAEYERHKINLIK
;
A
#
# COMPACT_ATOMS: atom_id res chain seq x y z
N MET A 1 -5.34 16.39 37.96
CA MET A 1 -6.01 16.42 36.63
C MET A 1 -5.34 15.47 35.62
N LYS A 2 -5.03 14.22 36.02
CA LYS A 2 -4.27 13.22 35.23
C LYS A 2 -5.06 11.93 34.95
N LEU A 3 -6.35 11.88 35.26
CA LEU A 3 -7.21 10.70 35.06
C LEU A 3 -8.03 10.73 33.76
N ASN A 4 -8.14 11.89 33.09
CA ASN A 4 -9.02 12.05 31.91
C ASN A 4 -8.38 11.68 30.57
N LEU A 5 -7.05 11.53 30.49
CA LEU A 5 -6.38 11.18 29.22
C LEU A 5 -6.44 9.68 28.92
N PHE A 6 -6.56 8.85 29.96
CA PHE A 6 -6.67 7.39 29.83
C PHE A 6 -8.08 6.96 29.39
N LEU A 7 -9.12 7.68 29.84
CA LEU A 7 -10.51 7.48 29.43
C LEU A 7 -10.76 7.87 27.95
N LEU A 8 -10.06 8.87 27.42
CA LEU A 8 -10.24 9.29 26.01
C LEU A 8 -9.66 8.28 25.01
N LEU A 9 -8.48 7.71 25.28
CA LEU A 9 -7.85 6.67 24.44
C LEU A 9 -8.61 5.33 24.47
N ILE A 10 -9.23 5.02 25.62
CA ILE A 10 -10.11 3.87 25.77
C ILE A 10 -11.44 4.12 25.04
N SER A 11 -12.04 5.31 25.15
CA SER A 11 -13.31 5.63 24.47
C SER A 11 -13.21 5.64 22.93
N TYR A 12 -12.08 6.07 22.35
CA TYR A 12 -11.88 6.04 20.89
C TYR A 12 -11.60 4.64 20.33
N SER A 13 -10.91 3.79 21.10
CA SER A 13 -10.76 2.36 20.78
C SER A 13 -12.09 1.61 20.93
N ILE A 14 -12.96 2.06 21.85
CA ILE A 14 -14.30 1.52 22.06
C ILE A 14 -15.25 1.91 20.93
N CYS A 15 -15.23 3.13 20.39
CA CYS A 15 -16.12 3.50 19.27
C CYS A 15 -15.80 2.75 17.97
N TYR A 16 -14.53 2.67 17.56
CA TYR A 16 -14.11 1.86 16.40
C TYR A 16 -14.27 0.35 16.67
N GLY A 17 -14.08 -0.06 17.93
CA GLY A 17 -14.32 -1.43 18.39
C GLY A 17 -15.80 -1.80 18.42
N GLN A 18 -16.69 -0.86 18.74
CA GLN A 18 -18.15 -1.05 18.82
C GLN A 18 -18.77 -1.15 17.44
N GLU A 19 -18.37 -0.32 16.48
CA GLU A 19 -18.88 -0.42 15.10
C GLU A 19 -18.39 -1.72 14.43
N ARG A 20 -17.14 -2.11 14.67
CA ARG A 20 -16.59 -3.41 14.25
C ARG A 20 -17.25 -4.57 14.99
N ALA A 21 -17.58 -4.42 16.27
CA ALA A 21 -18.28 -5.43 17.06
C ALA A 21 -19.76 -5.57 16.66
N GLU A 22 -20.46 -4.49 16.35
CA GLU A 22 -21.85 -4.50 15.83
C GLU A 22 -21.91 -5.09 14.42
N ILE A 23 -20.92 -4.79 13.56
CA ILE A 23 -20.75 -5.46 12.27
C ILE A 23 -20.45 -6.94 12.47
N ASN A 24 -19.53 -7.31 13.37
CA ASN A 24 -19.22 -8.71 13.69
C ASN A 24 -20.42 -9.44 14.32
N GLN A 25 -21.28 -8.76 15.07
CA GLN A 25 -22.48 -9.30 15.69
C GLN A 25 -23.64 -9.43 14.67
N LYS A 26 -23.71 -8.54 13.67
CA LYS A 26 -24.58 -8.71 12.47
C LYS A 26 -24.08 -9.79 11.52
N ILE A 27 -22.77 -10.00 11.42
CA ILE A 27 -22.16 -11.11 10.68
C ILE A 27 -22.43 -12.42 11.42
N SER A 28 -22.28 -12.47 12.75
CA SER A 28 -22.51 -13.66 13.57
C SER A 28 -24.00 -14.06 13.68
N SER A 29 -24.93 -13.11 13.72
CA SER A 29 -26.37 -13.41 13.64
C SER A 29 -26.82 -13.88 12.24
N LYS A 30 -25.91 -13.88 11.25
CA LYS A 30 -26.04 -14.46 9.91
C LYS A 30 -24.97 -15.53 9.63
N ASP A 31 -24.51 -16.25 10.66
CA ASP A 31 -23.59 -17.40 10.52
C ASP A 31 -24.16 -18.58 9.68
N SER A 32 -25.35 -18.47 9.09
CA SER A 32 -25.85 -19.40 8.07
C SER A 32 -25.28 -19.18 6.66
N TYR A 33 -24.44 -18.15 6.45
CA TYR A 33 -23.88 -17.79 5.14
C TYR A 33 -22.44 -18.30 4.92
N LEU A 34 -21.89 -19.07 5.86
CA LEU A 34 -20.48 -19.48 5.90
C LEU A 34 -20.02 -20.47 4.81
N SER A 35 -20.80 -20.67 3.74
CA SER A 35 -20.43 -21.53 2.61
C SER A 35 -21.02 -21.10 1.26
N LEU A 36 -21.53 -19.88 1.12
CA LEU A 36 -22.02 -19.43 -0.18
C LEU A 36 -20.85 -19.11 -1.11
N ARG A 37 -20.98 -19.53 -2.37
CA ARG A 37 -20.05 -19.15 -3.42
C ARG A 37 -20.09 -17.64 -3.61
N VAL A 38 -18.95 -17.02 -3.87
CA VAL A 38 -18.83 -15.56 -4.06
C VAL A 38 -19.73 -15.08 -5.20
N ASP A 39 -19.87 -15.87 -6.27
CA ASP A 39 -20.72 -15.55 -7.42
C ASP A 39 -22.24 -15.64 -7.13
N SER A 40 -22.62 -16.20 -5.97
CA SER A 40 -24.00 -16.28 -5.50
C SER A 40 -24.37 -15.22 -4.45
N LEU A 41 -23.41 -14.40 -4.02
CA LEU A 41 -23.64 -13.37 -3.00
C LEU A 41 -24.53 -12.24 -3.55
N ASP A 42 -25.50 -11.82 -2.76
CA ASP A 42 -26.28 -10.62 -3.06
C ASP A 42 -25.47 -9.33 -2.85
N GLN A 43 -26.01 -8.23 -3.35
CA GLN A 43 -25.35 -6.92 -3.30
C GLN A 43 -25.29 -6.31 -1.90
N GLU A 44 -26.16 -6.71 -0.97
CA GLU A 44 -26.10 -6.22 0.41
C GLU A 44 -24.92 -6.87 1.14
N ILE A 45 -24.72 -8.18 0.96
CA ILE A 45 -23.58 -8.91 1.51
C ILE A 45 -22.28 -8.41 0.91
N ILE A 46 -22.19 -8.25 -0.42
CA ILE A 46 -21.01 -7.68 -1.08
C ILE A 46 -20.71 -6.28 -0.54
N ARG A 47 -21.72 -5.44 -0.35
CA ARG A 47 -21.55 -4.10 0.23
C ARG A 47 -20.97 -4.19 1.65
N LEU A 48 -21.50 -5.07 2.51
CA LEU A 48 -21.00 -5.25 3.87
C LEU A 48 -19.55 -5.74 3.89
N TYR A 49 -19.21 -6.77 3.10
CA TYR A 49 -17.84 -7.28 3.00
C TYR A 49 -16.88 -6.24 2.44
N SER A 50 -17.31 -5.42 1.48
CA SER A 50 -16.46 -4.38 0.90
C SER A 50 -16.03 -3.29 1.89
N LYS A 51 -16.76 -3.11 3.01
CA LYS A 51 -16.38 -2.13 4.06
C LYS A 51 -15.12 -2.55 4.81
N THR A 52 -14.93 -3.85 5.04
CA THR A 52 -13.80 -4.41 5.80
C THR A 52 -12.73 -5.04 4.91
N ASN A 53 -13.11 -5.50 3.72
CA ASN A 53 -12.22 -6.13 2.75
C ASN A 53 -12.47 -5.55 1.35
N SER A 54 -11.59 -4.64 0.93
CA SER A 54 -11.66 -3.97 -0.36
C SER A 54 -11.60 -4.92 -1.57
N CYS A 55 -11.19 -6.19 -1.40
CA CYS A 55 -11.23 -7.19 -2.47
C CYS A 55 -12.64 -7.46 -3.01
N TYR A 56 -13.69 -7.18 -2.22
CA TYR A 56 -15.09 -7.29 -2.68
C TYR A 56 -15.59 -6.07 -3.47
N LEU A 57 -14.89 -4.92 -3.43
CA LEU A 57 -15.34 -3.69 -4.10
C LEU A 57 -15.65 -3.86 -5.61
N PRO A 58 -14.86 -4.61 -6.41
CA PRO A 58 -15.15 -4.77 -7.83
C PRO A 58 -16.52 -5.41 -8.12
N LEU A 59 -17.05 -6.22 -7.20
CA LEU A 59 -18.32 -6.93 -7.35
C LEU A 59 -19.54 -6.08 -6.97
N LEU A 60 -19.32 -4.90 -6.37
CA LEU A 60 -20.40 -4.01 -5.96
C LEU A 60 -20.98 -3.27 -7.17
N LYS A 61 -22.26 -3.50 -7.45
CA LYS A 61 -23.02 -2.86 -8.55
C LYS A 61 -23.53 -1.47 -8.17
N ASP A 62 -22.65 -0.63 -7.63
CA ASP A 62 -22.96 0.78 -7.33
C ASP A 62 -22.42 1.69 -8.44
N PRO A 63 -23.28 2.32 -9.27
CA PRO A 63 -22.84 3.15 -10.39
C PRO A 63 -21.99 4.35 -9.96
N LYS A 64 -22.10 4.83 -8.71
CA LYS A 64 -21.31 5.99 -8.23
C LYS A 64 -19.82 5.66 -8.05
N LEU A 65 -19.46 4.38 -8.00
CA LEU A 65 -18.06 3.94 -7.98
C LEU A 65 -17.39 4.01 -9.35
N TYR A 66 -18.16 4.17 -10.44
CA TYR A 66 -17.70 4.06 -11.82
C TYR A 66 -17.89 5.39 -12.57
N PRO A 67 -17.07 5.68 -13.60
CA PRO A 67 -17.36 6.78 -14.52
C PRO A 67 -18.71 6.57 -15.23
N LEU A 68 -19.44 7.67 -15.45
CA LEU A 68 -20.71 7.65 -16.17
C LEU A 68 -20.58 7.02 -17.57
N GLY A 69 -21.60 6.25 -17.97
CA GLY A 69 -21.66 5.57 -19.27
C GLY A 69 -20.82 4.30 -19.39
N GLY A 70 -20.17 3.85 -18.30
CA GLY A 70 -19.44 2.58 -18.23
C GLY A 70 -20.22 1.48 -17.51
N ARG A 71 -19.60 0.29 -17.45
CA ARG A 71 -20.10 -0.85 -16.65
C ARG A 71 -20.13 -0.48 -15.16
N SER A 72 -21.23 -0.81 -14.49
CA SER A 72 -21.42 -0.57 -13.04
C SER A 72 -21.21 -1.87 -12.26
N GLY A 73 -19.94 -2.27 -12.12
CA GLY A 73 -19.53 -3.47 -11.37
C GLY A 73 -19.24 -4.70 -12.21
N PHE A 74 -18.38 -5.57 -11.67
CA PHE A 74 -17.80 -6.74 -12.35
C PHE A 74 -18.37 -8.05 -11.81
N GLU A 75 -18.25 -9.13 -12.56
CA GLU A 75 -18.60 -10.48 -12.11
C GLU A 75 -17.39 -11.14 -11.45
N TRP A 76 -17.65 -12.19 -10.66
CA TRP A 76 -16.58 -12.99 -10.04
C TRP A 76 -15.58 -13.53 -11.07
N SER A 77 -16.05 -13.96 -12.24
CA SER A 77 -15.18 -14.43 -13.33
C SER A 77 -14.24 -13.36 -13.87
N ASP A 78 -14.59 -12.07 -13.73
CA ASP A 78 -13.75 -10.97 -14.19
C ASP A 78 -12.51 -10.75 -13.31
N LEU A 79 -12.47 -11.34 -12.10
CA LEU A 79 -11.36 -11.21 -11.16
C LEU A 79 -10.13 -12.03 -11.60
N PHE A 80 -10.32 -13.04 -12.43
CA PHE A 80 -9.27 -13.99 -12.81
C PHE A 80 -8.39 -13.45 -13.96
N ASN A 81 -7.15 -13.88 -13.95
CA ASN A 81 -6.19 -13.65 -15.03
C ASN A 81 -6.57 -14.52 -16.24
N ASP A 82 -6.83 -13.87 -17.37
CA ASP A 82 -7.28 -14.50 -18.61
C ASP A 82 -6.13 -14.99 -19.52
N LEU A 83 -4.86 -14.79 -19.14
CA LEU A 83 -3.69 -15.26 -19.90
C LEU A 83 -2.91 -16.38 -19.23
N LEU A 84 -2.96 -16.50 -17.91
CA LEU A 84 -2.35 -17.63 -17.23
C LEU A 84 -3.21 -18.88 -17.42
N ALA A 85 -2.56 -20.04 -17.47
CA ALA A 85 -3.26 -21.31 -17.56
C ALA A 85 -4.20 -21.53 -16.36
N LYS A 86 -5.29 -22.28 -16.55
CA LYS A 86 -6.31 -22.46 -15.50
C LYS A 86 -5.78 -23.21 -14.27
N GLU A 87 -4.80 -24.05 -14.48
CA GLU A 87 -4.05 -24.81 -13.48
C GLU A 87 -2.94 -23.99 -12.80
N SER A 88 -2.68 -22.77 -13.26
CA SER A 88 -1.69 -21.89 -12.62
C SER A 88 -2.16 -21.51 -11.23
N ASN A 89 -1.27 -21.69 -10.25
CA ASN A 89 -1.48 -21.29 -8.85
C ASN A 89 -1.64 -19.76 -8.65
N TYR A 90 -1.49 -18.96 -9.71
CA TYR A 90 -1.49 -17.49 -9.63
C TYR A 90 -2.61 -16.85 -10.45
N ASN A 91 -3.45 -17.64 -11.13
CA ASN A 91 -4.50 -17.09 -12.01
C ASN A 91 -5.59 -16.33 -11.25
N ASN A 92 -5.71 -16.56 -9.95
CA ASN A 92 -6.71 -15.95 -9.08
C ASN A 92 -6.24 -14.65 -8.42
N ARG A 93 -5.03 -14.20 -8.71
CA ARG A 93 -4.46 -12.96 -8.17
C ARG A 93 -4.92 -11.73 -8.94
N TYR A 94 -5.44 -10.75 -8.22
CA TYR A 94 -5.83 -9.44 -8.75
C TYR A 94 -5.53 -8.32 -7.75
N LEU A 95 -5.71 -7.09 -8.22
CA LEU A 95 -5.45 -5.89 -7.44
C LEU A 95 -6.73 -5.04 -7.32
N VAL A 96 -6.88 -4.35 -6.19
CA VAL A 96 -7.90 -3.31 -6.00
C VAL A 96 -7.25 -2.02 -5.53
N GLY A 97 -7.46 -0.95 -6.28
CA GLY A 97 -7.13 0.43 -5.92
C GLY A 97 -8.33 1.08 -5.29
N ASP A 98 -8.42 1.03 -3.96
CA ASP A 98 -9.46 1.70 -3.20
C ASP A 98 -8.97 3.11 -2.87
N PHE A 99 -9.41 4.08 -3.68
CA PHE A 99 -8.91 5.45 -3.64
C PHE A 99 -9.79 6.40 -2.81
N MET A 100 -10.56 5.86 -1.87
CA MET A 100 -11.34 6.64 -0.91
C MET A 100 -10.47 7.07 0.27
N SER A 101 -10.28 8.38 0.43
CA SER A 101 -9.66 9.00 1.61
C SER A 101 -10.63 9.13 2.78
N LEU A 102 -11.93 9.18 2.50
CA LEU A 102 -12.97 9.37 3.50
C LEU A 102 -13.84 8.13 3.67
N ASP A 103 -14.45 7.97 4.85
CA ASP A 103 -15.51 7.01 5.10
C ASP A 103 -16.88 7.51 4.61
N GLU A 104 -17.95 6.79 4.95
CA GLU A 104 -19.34 7.14 4.59
C GLU A 104 -19.90 8.35 5.35
N ASN A 105 -19.27 8.74 6.46
CA ASN A 105 -19.60 9.92 7.25
C ASN A 105 -18.77 11.15 6.85
N PHE A 106 -17.99 11.05 5.76
CA PHE A 106 -17.04 12.08 5.30
C PHE A 106 -15.92 12.38 6.29
N GLU A 107 -15.66 11.45 7.22
CA GLU A 107 -14.55 11.50 8.15
C GLU A 107 -13.33 10.80 7.57
N THR A 108 -12.17 11.11 8.15
CA THR A 108 -10.90 10.60 7.67
C THR A 108 -10.79 9.10 7.97
N ARG A 109 -10.79 8.27 6.92
CA ARG A 109 -10.76 6.80 7.06
C ARG A 109 -9.48 6.30 7.73
N GLY A 110 -8.38 6.99 7.48
CA GLY A 110 -7.04 6.50 7.80
C GLY A 110 -6.66 5.28 6.97
N ILE A 111 -5.39 4.89 7.07
CA ILE A 111 -4.82 3.73 6.43
C ILE A 111 -3.96 2.97 7.43
N GLU A 112 -4.14 1.65 7.48
CA GLU A 112 -3.24 0.71 8.14
C GLU A 112 -2.79 -0.26 7.05
N GLU A 113 -1.49 -0.38 6.84
CA GLU A 113 -0.95 -1.38 5.93
C GLU A 113 -1.11 -2.78 6.52
N ILE A 114 -1.32 -3.76 5.66
CA ILE A 114 -1.35 -5.17 6.03
C ILE A 114 -0.26 -5.83 5.20
N ASN A 115 0.78 -6.32 5.87
CA ASN A 115 1.80 -7.13 5.22
C ASN A 115 1.28 -8.55 5.02
N ALA A 116 1.71 -9.20 3.93
CA ALA A 116 1.37 -10.60 3.70
C ALA A 116 1.89 -11.50 4.83
N GLU A 117 1.12 -12.55 5.13
CA GLU A 117 1.53 -13.64 6.00
C GLU A 117 2.06 -14.79 5.14
N LEU A 118 3.34 -15.14 5.27
CA LEU A 118 3.98 -16.16 4.42
C LEU A 118 3.23 -17.49 4.41
N LYS A 119 2.76 -17.96 5.58
CA LYS A 119 2.00 -19.21 5.71
C LYS A 119 0.73 -19.26 4.86
N ASN A 120 0.15 -18.11 4.49
CA ASN A 120 -1.08 -18.03 3.70
C ASN A 120 -0.79 -17.96 2.19
N LEU A 121 0.45 -17.71 1.79
CA LEU A 121 0.84 -17.61 0.38
C LEU A 121 1.07 -19.00 -0.22
N VAL A 122 0.52 -19.24 -1.41
CA VAL A 122 0.75 -20.49 -2.16
C VAL A 122 2.23 -20.78 -2.38
N ASP A 123 3.04 -19.74 -2.56
CA ASP A 123 4.50 -19.82 -2.74
C ASP A 123 5.23 -20.45 -1.55
N PHE A 124 4.61 -20.45 -0.36
CA PHE A 124 5.24 -20.83 0.90
C PHE A 124 4.54 -21.99 1.63
N LYS A 125 3.46 -22.57 1.06
CA LYS A 125 2.69 -23.65 1.69
C LYS A 125 3.51 -24.87 2.12
N LYS A 126 4.65 -25.12 1.46
CA LYS A 126 5.53 -26.28 1.73
C LYS A 126 6.60 -26.04 2.79
N TYR A 127 6.74 -24.81 3.31
CA TYR A 127 7.78 -24.46 4.29
C TYR A 127 7.22 -24.35 5.70
N ASP A 128 8.09 -24.50 6.69
CA ASP A 128 7.71 -24.49 8.10
C ASP A 128 7.67 -23.07 8.71
N GLU A 129 7.02 -22.97 9.88
CA GLU A 129 6.95 -21.72 10.63
C GLU A 129 8.31 -21.19 11.11
N LYS A 130 9.30 -22.09 11.27
CA LYS A 130 10.63 -21.70 11.74
C LYS A 130 11.35 -20.90 10.67
N LEU A 131 11.23 -21.26 9.40
CA LEU A 131 11.71 -20.46 8.28
C LEU A 131 11.08 -19.06 8.29
N PHE A 132 9.76 -18.97 8.48
CA PHE A 132 9.05 -17.68 8.48
C PHE A 132 9.53 -16.77 9.61
N LYS A 133 9.74 -17.32 10.81
CA LYS A 133 10.32 -16.60 11.95
C LYS A 133 11.75 -16.11 11.62
N LEU A 134 12.57 -16.95 10.99
CA LEU A 134 13.93 -16.56 10.58
C LEU A 134 13.94 -15.47 9.50
N PHE A 135 13.00 -15.50 8.55
CA PHE A 135 12.84 -14.43 7.57
C PHE A 135 12.54 -13.07 8.22
N ASP A 136 11.68 -13.04 9.24
CA ASP A 136 11.38 -11.83 9.99
C ASP A 136 12.55 -11.35 10.89
N LEU A 137 13.48 -12.25 11.24
CA LEU A 137 14.65 -11.93 12.06
C LEU A 137 15.89 -11.53 11.25
N GLY A 138 16.08 -12.07 10.05
CA GLY A 138 17.32 -11.96 9.27
C GLY A 138 17.79 -10.53 8.95
N GLY A 139 16.97 -9.51 9.19
CA GLY A 139 17.28 -8.09 8.95
C GLY A 139 17.74 -7.32 10.19
N LYS A 140 17.91 -7.99 11.34
CA LYS A 140 18.28 -7.35 12.61
C LYS A 140 19.80 -7.28 12.84
N SER A 141 20.55 -8.29 12.39
CA SER A 141 22.02 -8.32 12.46
C SER A 141 22.64 -9.23 11.40
N SER A 142 23.96 -9.10 11.16
CA SER A 142 24.71 -10.00 10.28
C SER A 142 24.70 -11.46 10.75
N ASN A 143 24.58 -11.70 12.06
CA ASN A 143 24.48 -13.04 12.60
C ASN A 143 23.11 -13.68 12.28
N ASP A 144 22.04 -12.89 12.30
CA ASP A 144 20.68 -13.40 12.01
C ASP A 144 20.53 -13.85 10.56
N ILE A 145 21.18 -13.17 9.60
CA ILE A 145 21.16 -13.58 8.19
C ILE A 145 21.95 -14.87 7.96
N GLU A 146 23.07 -15.07 8.65
CA GLU A 146 23.83 -16.32 8.58
C GLU A 146 23.05 -17.52 9.13
N ILE A 147 22.31 -17.32 10.23
CA ILE A 147 21.41 -18.33 10.80
C ILE A 147 20.31 -18.70 9.80
N LEU A 148 19.65 -17.70 9.20
CA LEU A 148 18.65 -17.91 8.15
C LEU A 148 19.23 -18.71 6.98
N TYR A 149 20.41 -18.33 6.49
CA TYR A 149 21.00 -18.96 5.32
C TYR A 149 21.45 -20.39 5.60
N SER A 150 22.01 -20.64 6.78
CA SER A 150 22.36 -21.99 7.23
C SER A 150 21.12 -22.87 7.35
N TYR A 151 20.02 -22.32 7.89
CA TYR A 151 18.75 -23.04 8.01
C TYR A 151 18.20 -23.44 6.64
N ILE A 152 18.20 -22.51 5.67
CA ILE A 152 17.73 -22.77 4.31
C ILE A 152 18.58 -23.85 3.63
N ARG A 153 19.91 -23.78 3.71
CA ARG A 153 20.79 -24.79 3.07
C ARG A 153 20.58 -26.18 3.63
N LEU A 154 20.34 -26.28 4.94
CA LEU A 154 20.17 -27.56 5.63
C LEU A 154 18.80 -28.19 5.35
N ASN A 155 17.72 -27.41 5.37
CA ASN A 155 16.36 -27.93 5.34
C ASN A 155 15.70 -27.85 3.95
N TYR A 156 16.15 -26.93 3.10
CA TYR A 156 15.60 -26.67 1.77
C TYR A 156 16.71 -26.50 0.71
N PRO A 157 17.59 -27.49 0.52
CA PRO A 157 18.72 -27.38 -0.40
C PRO A 157 18.28 -27.07 -1.84
N GLU A 158 17.24 -27.75 -2.33
CA GLU A 158 16.73 -27.58 -3.69
C GLU A 158 16.11 -26.19 -3.96
N ASP A 159 15.53 -25.57 -2.92
CA ASP A 159 14.91 -24.24 -3.04
C ASP A 159 15.83 -23.10 -2.58
N SER A 160 17.08 -23.39 -2.19
CA SER A 160 17.96 -22.42 -1.52
C SER A 160 18.11 -21.14 -2.34
N SER A 161 18.33 -21.25 -3.65
CA SER A 161 18.46 -20.08 -4.53
C SER A 161 17.18 -19.24 -4.58
N LYS A 162 16.00 -19.87 -4.57
CA LYS A 162 14.70 -19.18 -4.58
C LYS A 162 14.47 -18.46 -3.26
N LEU A 163 14.73 -19.12 -2.13
CA LEU A 163 14.52 -18.57 -0.79
C LEU A 163 15.49 -17.43 -0.48
N PHE A 164 16.77 -17.55 -0.86
CA PHE A 164 17.72 -16.44 -0.75
C PHE A 164 17.28 -15.25 -1.60
N ASN A 165 16.90 -15.50 -2.86
CA ASN A 165 16.43 -14.44 -3.74
C ASN A 165 15.20 -13.73 -3.17
N PHE A 166 14.17 -14.47 -2.73
CA PHE A 166 12.99 -13.85 -2.12
C PHE A 166 13.35 -12.96 -0.93
N TYR A 167 14.21 -13.45 -0.04
CA TYR A 167 14.65 -12.67 1.11
C TYR A 167 15.40 -11.41 0.71
N ASP A 168 16.45 -11.57 -0.10
CA ASP A 168 17.34 -10.49 -0.49
C ASP A 168 16.66 -9.43 -1.35
N LYS A 169 15.71 -9.85 -2.19
CA LYS A 169 15.05 -8.95 -3.12
C LYS A 169 13.79 -8.34 -2.53
N VAL A 170 13.09 -9.04 -1.63
CA VAL A 170 11.74 -8.64 -1.19
C VAL A 170 11.66 -8.55 0.32
N TRP A 171 11.86 -9.66 1.02
CA TRP A 171 11.45 -9.75 2.42
C TRP A 171 12.32 -8.95 3.39
N ARG A 172 13.62 -8.79 3.14
CA ARG A 172 14.51 -7.99 3.99
C ARG A 172 14.11 -6.52 4.09
N PHE A 173 13.31 -6.04 3.14
CA PHE A 173 12.80 -4.66 3.10
C PHE A 173 11.53 -4.49 3.93
N LYS A 174 10.92 -5.58 4.42
CA LYS A 174 9.69 -5.55 5.22
C LYS A 174 9.81 -4.58 6.38
N THR A 175 8.87 -3.65 6.45
CA THR A 175 8.68 -2.74 7.57
C THR A 175 7.46 -3.15 8.38
N PRO A 176 7.35 -2.74 9.65
CA PRO A 176 6.07 -2.82 10.36
C PRO A 176 4.94 -2.16 9.55
N PRO A 177 3.68 -2.62 9.73
CA PRO A 177 2.50 -1.93 9.22
C PRO A 177 2.53 -0.43 9.44
N PHE A 178 2.37 0.34 8.37
CA PHE A 178 2.26 1.79 8.39
C PHE A 178 0.81 2.20 8.68
N ILE A 179 0.58 3.07 9.67
CA ILE A 179 -0.74 3.45 10.20
C ILE A 179 -0.98 4.97 10.18
N ARG A 180 -1.54 5.55 9.13
CA ARG A 180 -1.69 7.01 9.03
C ARG A 180 -3.14 7.45 9.00
N LYS A 181 -3.46 8.54 9.72
CA LYS A 181 -4.73 9.28 9.56
C LYS A 181 -4.62 10.47 8.62
N PHE A 182 -3.50 11.19 8.61
CA PHE A 182 -3.33 12.34 7.73
C PHE A 182 -1.90 12.46 7.22
N SER A 183 -1.76 13.09 6.06
CA SER A 183 -0.47 13.49 5.51
C SER A 183 -0.32 15.00 5.54
N ARG A 184 0.93 15.47 5.54
CA ARG A 184 1.26 16.89 5.49
C ARG A 184 2.09 17.23 4.26
N MET A 185 1.70 18.29 3.57
CA MET A 185 2.52 18.94 2.55
C MET A 185 2.59 20.42 2.87
N ARG A 186 3.78 20.92 3.20
CA ARG A 186 4.00 22.31 3.66
C ARG A 186 3.09 22.63 4.85
N ASN A 187 2.15 23.57 4.71
CA ASN A 187 1.25 23.99 5.78
C ASN A 187 -0.18 23.41 5.64
N THR A 188 -0.35 22.42 4.76
CA THR A 188 -1.66 21.81 4.50
C THR A 188 -1.65 20.34 4.88
N PHE A 189 -2.74 19.91 5.52
CA PHE A 189 -2.98 18.52 5.89
C PHE A 189 -4.02 17.90 4.98
N TYR A 190 -3.96 16.58 4.84
CA TYR A 190 -4.80 15.83 3.90
C TYR A 190 -5.25 14.52 4.54
N ALA A 191 -6.54 14.21 4.38
CA ALA A 191 -7.12 12.96 4.87
C ALA A 191 -6.52 11.76 4.12
N SER A 192 -6.03 10.77 4.87
CA SER A 192 -5.56 9.51 4.29
C SER A 192 -6.61 8.41 4.33
N GLY A 193 -6.47 7.47 3.42
CA GLY A 193 -7.35 6.31 3.29
C GLY A 193 -7.10 5.50 2.03
N GLN A 194 -6.43 6.11 1.05
CA GLN A 194 -6.14 5.48 -0.24
C GLN A 194 -5.16 4.32 -0.10
N ARG A 195 -5.49 3.22 -0.77
CA ARG A 195 -4.76 1.96 -0.66
C ARG A 195 -4.75 1.16 -1.97
N VAL A 196 -3.75 0.31 -2.10
CA VAL A 196 -3.73 -0.79 -3.05
C VAL A 196 -3.81 -2.10 -2.26
N CYS A 197 -4.75 -2.94 -2.62
CA CYS A 197 -5.00 -4.25 -2.03
C CYS A 197 -4.58 -5.34 -3.01
N LEU A 198 -3.88 -6.35 -2.51
CA LEU A 198 -3.49 -7.56 -3.20
C LEU A 198 -4.49 -8.65 -2.79
N CYS A 199 -5.19 -9.21 -3.77
CA CYS A 199 -6.36 -10.04 -3.52
C CYS A 199 -6.27 -11.39 -4.24
N GLU A 200 -6.71 -12.46 -3.59
CA GLU A 200 -6.89 -13.77 -4.21
C GLU A 200 -8.37 -14.14 -4.24
N ALA A 201 -8.85 -14.54 -5.42
CA ALA A 201 -10.22 -15.02 -5.60
C ALA A 201 -10.28 -16.54 -5.38
N TYR A 202 -11.18 -16.97 -4.51
CA TYR A 202 -11.58 -18.36 -4.36
C TYR A 202 -13.09 -18.46 -4.59
N GLU A 203 -13.57 -19.69 -4.72
CA GLU A 203 -14.99 -19.95 -5.00
C GLU A 203 -15.89 -19.45 -3.87
N ASP A 204 -15.45 -19.60 -2.62
CA ASP A 204 -16.21 -19.30 -1.40
C ASP A 204 -15.79 -17.99 -0.72
N THR A 205 -14.63 -17.42 -1.06
CA THR A 205 -14.15 -16.18 -0.43
C THR A 205 -13.15 -15.41 -1.28
N LEU A 206 -13.00 -14.11 -0.99
CA LEU A 206 -11.95 -13.26 -1.52
C LEU A 206 -10.97 -12.89 -0.40
N PHE A 207 -9.74 -13.38 -0.48
CA PHE A 207 -8.72 -13.09 0.53
C PHE A 207 -8.00 -11.79 0.24
N LEU A 208 -7.88 -10.95 1.27
CA LEU A 208 -6.94 -9.83 1.30
C LEU A 208 -5.57 -10.34 1.72
N ILE A 209 -4.64 -10.43 0.78
CA ILE A 209 -3.26 -10.89 1.02
C ILE A 209 -2.42 -9.80 1.65
N ALA A 210 -2.51 -8.59 1.09
CA ALA A 210 -1.79 -7.44 1.59
C ALA A 210 -2.52 -6.14 1.22
N GLN A 211 -2.23 -5.09 1.96
CA GLN A 211 -2.78 -3.76 1.75
C GLN A 211 -1.69 -2.73 1.98
N TYR A 212 -1.44 -1.86 1.00
CA TYR A 212 -0.40 -0.84 1.09
C TYR A 212 -1.00 0.55 0.90
N ALA A 213 -0.51 1.52 1.68
CA ALA A 213 -0.88 2.91 1.53
C ALA A 213 -0.42 3.41 0.17
N THR A 214 -1.29 4.12 -0.54
CA THR A 214 -0.96 4.61 -1.87
C THR A 214 -1.19 6.10 -2.04
N SER A 215 -0.50 6.69 -3.01
CA SER A 215 -0.86 8.00 -3.53
C SER A 215 -1.28 7.91 -4.97
N SER A 216 -2.55 8.22 -5.22
CA SER A 216 -3.12 8.36 -6.55
C SER A 216 -3.08 9.82 -7.05
N LYS A 217 -3.61 10.08 -8.24
CA LYS A 217 -3.57 11.36 -8.96
C LYS A 217 -4.16 12.51 -8.14
N ARG A 218 -3.37 13.58 -7.98
CA ARG A 218 -3.85 14.89 -7.53
C ARG A 218 -3.20 16.03 -8.27
N LEU A 219 -1.97 15.90 -8.73
CA LEU A 219 -1.16 17.04 -9.13
C LEU A 219 -0.94 17.06 -10.64
N GLU A 220 -0.91 18.25 -11.24
CA GLU A 220 -0.42 18.45 -12.59
C GLU A 220 0.73 19.46 -12.58
N PRO A 221 1.92 19.10 -13.11
CA PRO A 221 3.04 20.02 -13.15
C PRO A 221 2.83 21.11 -14.20
N ILE A 222 3.01 22.36 -13.80
CA ILE A 222 3.14 23.51 -14.69
C ILE A 222 4.62 23.84 -14.80
N ILE A 223 5.14 23.79 -16.02
CA ILE A 223 6.55 24.05 -16.32
C ILE A 223 6.66 25.43 -16.93
N LYS A 224 7.34 26.35 -16.25
CA LYS A 224 7.76 27.63 -16.84
C LYS A 224 9.16 27.48 -17.40
N LYS A 225 9.31 27.77 -18.69
CA LYS A 225 10.60 27.79 -19.38
C LYS A 225 11.07 29.22 -19.61
N ASP A 226 12.37 29.42 -19.72
CA ASP A 226 12.94 30.69 -20.16
C ASP A 226 12.95 30.80 -21.70
N SER A 227 13.52 31.90 -22.21
CA SER A 227 13.62 32.17 -23.65
C SER A 227 14.52 31.19 -24.41
N SER A 228 15.43 30.49 -23.72
CA SER A 228 16.25 29.41 -24.28
C SER A 228 15.55 28.04 -24.25
N GLY A 229 14.37 27.95 -23.64
CA GLY A 229 13.63 26.69 -23.49
C GLY A 229 14.04 25.87 -22.27
N GLU A 230 14.93 26.38 -21.43
CA GLU A 230 15.36 25.76 -20.18
C GLU A 230 14.31 25.92 -19.09
N VAL A 231 14.18 24.92 -18.21
CA VAL A 231 13.15 24.91 -17.17
C VAL A 231 13.52 25.87 -16.05
N LYS A 232 12.81 26.99 -15.96
CA LYS A 232 12.99 28.02 -14.93
C LYS A 232 12.32 27.65 -13.61
N SER A 233 11.13 27.06 -13.66
CA SER A 233 10.43 26.59 -12.45
C SER A 233 9.36 25.56 -12.77
N ILE A 234 9.09 24.68 -11.80
CA ILE A 234 7.98 23.74 -11.83
C ILE A 234 7.06 24.08 -10.65
N THR A 235 5.79 24.38 -10.94
CA THR A 235 4.73 24.53 -9.94
C THR A 235 3.70 23.42 -10.12
N TYR A 236 2.82 23.21 -9.15
CA TYR A 236 1.85 22.12 -9.18
C TYR A 236 0.43 22.65 -8.95
N ASN A 237 -0.49 22.30 -9.85
CA ASN A 237 -1.91 22.57 -9.69
C ASN A 237 -2.67 21.32 -9.25
N GLU A 238 -3.78 21.53 -8.56
CA GLU A 238 -4.69 20.47 -8.17
C GLU A 238 -5.53 20.02 -9.37
N TYR A 239 -5.31 18.78 -9.78
CA TYR A 239 -5.92 18.06 -10.88
C TYR A 239 -6.43 16.70 -10.40
N LEU A 240 -7.57 16.72 -9.72
CA LEU A 240 -8.23 15.53 -9.20
C LEU A 240 -8.98 14.77 -10.33
N PRO A 241 -9.00 13.42 -10.30
CA PRO A 241 -9.74 12.59 -11.26
C PRO A 241 -11.21 12.45 -10.86
N ILE A 242 -11.90 13.58 -10.71
CA ILE A 242 -13.33 13.64 -10.34
C ILE A 242 -14.09 14.51 -11.35
N ASN A 243 -15.41 14.49 -11.31
CA ASN A 243 -16.33 15.19 -12.20
C ASN A 243 -15.96 14.90 -13.68
N LYS A 244 -15.76 15.96 -14.47
CA LYS A 244 -15.35 15.87 -15.89
C LYS A 244 -14.04 15.09 -16.12
N ARG A 245 -13.24 14.87 -15.06
CA ARG A 245 -11.95 14.15 -15.11
C ARG A 245 -12.04 12.73 -14.53
N ARG A 246 -13.23 12.26 -14.17
CA ARG A 246 -13.45 10.92 -13.59
C ARG A 246 -12.90 9.77 -14.44
N HIS A 247 -12.82 9.99 -15.75
CA HIS A 247 -12.27 9.04 -16.72
C HIS A 247 -10.74 8.89 -16.66
N TYR A 248 -10.01 9.70 -15.86
CA TYR A 248 -8.55 9.59 -15.78
C TYR A 248 -8.08 8.17 -15.43
N TYR A 249 -8.73 7.56 -14.44
CA TYR A 249 -8.57 6.15 -14.11
C TYR A 249 -9.74 5.34 -14.69
N ALA A 250 -9.42 4.31 -15.48
CA ALA A 250 -10.38 3.27 -15.82
C ALA A 250 -10.77 2.48 -14.56
N PRO A 251 -12.02 2.01 -14.46
CA PRO A 251 -12.41 1.04 -13.44
C PRO A 251 -11.67 -0.29 -13.51
N GLN A 252 -11.14 -0.65 -14.69
CA GLN A 252 -10.38 -1.88 -14.88
C GLN A 252 -9.15 -1.62 -15.77
N TYR A 253 -8.02 -2.11 -15.28
CA TYR A 253 -6.75 -2.19 -15.96
C TYR A 253 -6.26 -3.64 -15.99
N ARG A 254 -5.27 -3.91 -16.85
CA ARG A 254 -4.43 -5.11 -16.84
C ARG A 254 -2.97 -4.70 -16.60
N ILE A 255 -2.23 -5.47 -15.81
CA ILE A 255 -0.79 -5.26 -15.61
C ILE A 255 -0.02 -5.86 -16.80
N THR A 256 0.42 -5.04 -17.74
CA THR A 256 0.98 -5.53 -19.01
C THR A 256 2.49 -5.79 -18.96
N SER A 257 3.20 -5.13 -18.04
CA SER A 257 4.65 -5.30 -17.87
C SER A 257 5.05 -5.21 -16.42
N LYS A 258 6.06 -6.00 -16.05
CA LYS A 258 6.71 -6.00 -14.73
C LYS A 258 8.18 -5.62 -14.92
N ASN A 259 8.47 -4.35 -14.74
CA ASN A 259 9.81 -3.80 -14.91
C ASN A 259 10.59 -3.87 -13.58
N TRP A 260 11.92 -3.77 -13.67
CA TRP A 260 12.83 -3.89 -12.53
C TRP A 260 13.27 -2.51 -12.02
N GLU A 261 14.32 -2.48 -11.21
CA GLU A 261 14.98 -1.27 -10.72
C GLU A 261 16.51 -1.37 -10.85
N SER A 262 17.22 -0.25 -10.79
CA SER A 262 18.69 -0.22 -10.92
C SER A 262 19.43 -0.73 -9.69
N ASP A 263 18.88 -0.49 -8.49
CA ASP A 263 19.53 -0.77 -7.21
C ASP A 263 19.70 -2.27 -6.91
N ARG A 264 18.87 -3.12 -7.52
CA ARG A 264 18.96 -4.58 -7.38
C ARG A 264 19.36 -5.18 -8.71
N LYS A 265 20.36 -6.06 -8.72
CA LYS A 265 20.66 -6.87 -9.91
C LYS A 265 19.50 -7.82 -10.22
N TYR A 266 19.12 -7.91 -11.49
CA TYR A 266 18.18 -8.92 -12.00
C TYR A 266 18.94 -10.22 -12.33
N GLU A 267 18.56 -11.31 -11.67
CA GLU A 267 19.31 -12.57 -11.65
C GLU A 267 18.45 -13.75 -12.15
N LYS A 268 19.07 -14.93 -12.27
CA LYS A 268 18.40 -16.13 -12.79
C LYS A 268 17.18 -16.52 -11.95
N ALA A 269 17.25 -16.38 -10.63
CA ALA A 269 16.12 -16.67 -9.74
C ALA A 269 14.95 -15.70 -9.97
N ASP A 270 15.23 -14.42 -10.26
CA ASP A 270 14.19 -13.44 -10.60
C ASP A 270 13.50 -13.80 -11.93
N LEU A 271 14.28 -14.24 -12.93
CA LEU A 271 13.76 -14.66 -14.23
C LEU A 271 12.86 -15.89 -14.11
N LEU A 272 13.25 -16.90 -13.32
CA LEU A 272 12.46 -18.11 -13.10
C LEU A 272 11.15 -17.79 -12.37
N HIS A 273 11.21 -16.97 -11.31
CA HIS A 273 10.01 -16.53 -10.60
C HIS A 273 9.09 -15.68 -11.50
N ASP A 274 9.66 -14.80 -12.31
CA ASP A 274 8.88 -14.02 -13.27
C ASP A 274 8.21 -14.90 -14.34
N TYR A 275 8.89 -15.96 -14.79
CA TYR A 275 8.32 -16.94 -15.74
C TYR A 275 7.07 -17.61 -15.16
N ASP A 276 7.11 -18.07 -13.91
CA ASP A 276 5.98 -18.67 -13.21
C ASP A 276 4.76 -17.74 -13.12
N LEU A 277 5.03 -16.43 -13.06
CA LEU A 277 4.04 -15.36 -13.01
C LEU A 277 3.64 -14.80 -14.38
N GLY A 278 3.96 -15.50 -15.47
CA GLY A 278 3.60 -15.11 -16.85
C GLY A 278 4.51 -14.04 -17.47
N GLY A 279 5.60 -13.69 -16.81
CA GLY A 279 6.68 -12.87 -17.34
C GLY A 279 7.13 -11.73 -16.42
N GLY A 280 8.20 -11.08 -16.86
CA GLY A 280 8.86 -9.94 -16.23
C GLY A 280 10.15 -9.63 -16.99
N ASN A 281 10.79 -8.51 -16.69
CA ASN A 281 12.00 -8.13 -17.39
C ASN A 281 12.91 -7.23 -16.53
N LYS A 282 14.17 -7.11 -16.98
CA LYS A 282 15.21 -6.27 -16.39
C LYS A 282 15.15 -4.78 -16.81
N HIS A 283 14.15 -4.38 -17.61
CA HIS A 283 14.05 -3.00 -18.06
C HIS A 283 13.76 -2.09 -16.86
N ILE A 284 14.32 -0.88 -16.90
CA ILE A 284 14.13 0.15 -15.88
C ILE A 284 13.31 1.27 -16.50
N THR A 285 12.22 1.65 -15.84
CA THR A 285 11.33 2.71 -16.34
C THR A 285 11.81 4.06 -15.85
N TYR A 286 11.82 5.06 -16.72
CA TYR A 286 12.21 6.43 -16.37
C TYR A 286 11.08 7.42 -16.66
N TYR A 287 10.75 8.24 -15.68
CA TYR A 287 9.93 9.43 -15.89
C TYR A 287 10.76 10.50 -16.60
N LYS A 288 10.28 10.92 -17.79
CA LYS A 288 10.93 11.92 -18.66
C LYS A 288 12.42 11.63 -18.94
N GLY A 289 12.79 10.35 -18.96
CA GLY A 289 14.17 9.91 -19.21
C GLY A 289 15.19 10.29 -18.13
N ARG A 290 14.74 10.77 -16.95
CA ARG A 290 15.64 11.30 -15.90
C ARG A 290 15.48 10.60 -14.57
N SER A 291 14.25 10.50 -14.08
CA SER A 291 13.97 9.93 -12.76
C SER A 291 13.51 8.50 -12.91
N GLU A 292 14.24 7.57 -12.31
CA GLU A 292 13.83 6.17 -12.27
C GLU A 292 12.47 6.03 -11.57
N LEU A 293 11.66 5.08 -12.06
CA LEU A 293 10.46 4.59 -11.41
C LEU A 293 10.72 3.12 -11.03
N PRO A 294 11.19 2.83 -9.81
CA PRO A 294 11.57 1.48 -9.40
C PRO A 294 10.38 0.54 -9.36
N ASN A 295 10.60 -0.73 -9.70
CA ASN A 295 9.58 -1.80 -9.60
C ASN A 295 8.31 -1.51 -10.41
N PHE A 296 8.45 -0.83 -11.54
CA PHE A 296 7.32 -0.30 -12.29
C PHE A 296 6.45 -1.39 -12.91
N LEU A 297 5.19 -1.45 -12.48
CA LEU A 297 4.14 -2.26 -13.08
C LEU A 297 3.36 -1.40 -14.07
N LEU A 298 3.58 -1.59 -15.36
CA LEU A 298 2.82 -0.89 -16.39
C LEU A 298 1.38 -1.41 -16.39
N MET A 299 0.42 -0.48 -16.37
CA MET A 299 -1.00 -0.83 -16.44
C MET A 299 -1.63 -0.26 -17.72
N LYS A 300 -2.45 -1.07 -18.39
CA LYS A 300 -3.22 -0.68 -19.58
C LYS A 300 -4.72 -0.75 -19.28
N PRO A 301 -5.52 0.29 -19.56
CA PRO A 301 -6.96 0.25 -19.32
C PRO A 301 -7.63 -0.78 -20.24
N SER A 302 -8.79 -1.33 -19.81
CA SER A 302 -9.64 -2.11 -20.72
C SER A 302 -10.08 -1.25 -21.91
N GLU A 303 -10.37 -1.92 -23.03
CA GLU A 303 -10.82 -1.26 -24.27
C GLU A 303 -12.15 -0.51 -24.08
N ASP A 304 -12.96 -0.94 -23.11
CA ASP A 304 -14.19 -0.26 -22.69
C ASP A 304 -13.97 1.16 -22.14
N TYR A 305 -12.73 1.51 -21.80
CA TYR A 305 -12.36 2.78 -21.18
C TYR A 305 -11.29 3.55 -22.00
N PRO A 306 -11.58 3.92 -23.25
CA PRO A 306 -10.57 4.48 -24.18
C PRO A 306 -10.07 5.87 -23.77
N LYS A 307 -10.79 6.58 -22.89
CA LYS A 307 -10.42 7.90 -22.37
C LYS A 307 -9.45 7.85 -21.18
N ALA A 308 -9.20 6.65 -20.64
CA ALA A 308 -8.35 6.49 -19.47
C ALA A 308 -6.86 6.59 -19.80
N MET A 309 -6.06 6.98 -18.81
CA MET A 309 -4.62 7.14 -18.99
C MET A 309 -3.96 5.78 -19.28
N THR A 310 -3.25 5.68 -20.40
CA THR A 310 -2.61 4.45 -20.90
C THR A 310 -1.15 4.29 -20.49
N SER A 311 -0.52 5.37 -19.99
CA SER A 311 0.92 5.42 -19.70
C SER A 311 1.21 5.62 -18.21
N ASN A 312 0.38 5.04 -17.35
CA ASN A 312 0.58 5.00 -15.91
C ASN A 312 1.01 3.62 -15.44
N GLY A 313 1.50 3.54 -14.21
CA GLY A 313 1.82 2.28 -13.56
C GLY A 313 1.79 2.36 -12.04
N ILE A 314 2.07 1.23 -11.41
CA ILE A 314 2.29 1.12 -9.96
C ILE A 314 3.81 1.08 -9.73
N HIS A 315 4.35 1.90 -8.83
CA HIS A 315 5.79 1.92 -8.57
C HIS A 315 6.12 2.47 -7.18
N GLU A 316 7.38 2.34 -6.78
CA GLU A 316 7.89 2.93 -5.54
C GLU A 316 7.89 4.46 -5.57
N VAL A 317 7.69 5.13 -4.44
CA VAL A 317 7.89 6.59 -4.35
C VAL A 317 9.33 6.98 -4.76
N ALA A 318 9.50 7.54 -5.95
CA ALA A 318 10.82 7.84 -6.52
C ALA A 318 11.13 9.34 -6.70
N LEU A 319 10.09 10.19 -6.77
CA LEU A 319 10.27 11.63 -7.01
C LEU A 319 10.48 12.38 -5.69
N ARG A 320 11.69 12.90 -5.46
CA ARG A 320 12.04 13.72 -4.28
C ARG A 320 11.07 14.89 -4.04
N GLU A 321 10.56 15.49 -5.11
CA GLU A 321 9.62 16.62 -5.07
C GLU A 321 8.23 16.24 -4.53
N LEU A 322 7.88 14.94 -4.53
CA LEU A 322 6.61 14.41 -4.05
C LEU A 322 6.82 13.50 -2.85
N SER A 323 6.84 14.11 -1.66
CA SER A 323 7.21 13.47 -0.39
C SER A 323 6.55 12.10 -0.15
N ARG A 324 7.34 11.18 0.41
CA ARG A 324 6.92 9.89 0.99
C ARG A 324 5.91 10.08 2.13
N GLY A 325 5.99 11.19 2.86
CA GLY A 325 5.02 11.60 3.89
C GLY A 325 3.59 11.84 3.37
N MET A 326 3.35 11.69 2.06
CA MET A 326 2.04 11.79 1.42
C MET A 326 1.41 10.43 1.05
N LEU A 327 2.08 9.30 1.32
CA LEU A 327 1.47 7.97 1.14
C LEU A 327 0.19 7.84 1.98
N GLY A 328 -0.84 7.26 1.38
CA GLY A 328 -2.20 7.18 1.90
C GLY A 328 -3.13 8.29 1.42
N THR A 329 -2.62 9.30 0.70
CA THR A 329 -3.39 10.45 0.17
C THR A 329 -3.16 10.66 -1.32
N ALA A 330 -4.13 11.28 -2.00
CA ALA A 330 -3.96 11.72 -3.38
C ALA A 330 -2.82 12.75 -3.48
N ASN A 331 -1.69 12.40 -4.10
CA ASN A 331 -0.52 13.27 -4.22
C ASN A 331 0.38 12.97 -5.44
N SER A 332 -0.03 12.03 -6.28
CA SER A 332 0.72 11.68 -7.49
C SER A 332 0.41 12.62 -8.65
N ILE A 333 1.34 12.70 -9.60
CA ILE A 333 1.11 13.31 -10.91
C ILE A 333 0.34 12.40 -11.88
N GLY A 334 0.21 11.11 -11.55
CA GLY A 334 -0.57 10.16 -12.34
C GLY A 334 -0.49 8.70 -11.92
N CYS A 335 0.73 8.19 -11.79
CA CYS A 335 0.99 6.82 -11.35
C CYS A 335 0.50 6.55 -9.92
N ILE A 336 0.49 5.28 -9.55
CA ILE A 336 0.07 4.81 -8.23
C ILE A 336 1.34 4.47 -7.47
N ARG A 337 1.55 5.16 -6.36
CA ARG A 337 2.83 5.10 -5.64
C ARG A 337 2.69 4.26 -4.39
N LEU A 338 3.66 3.40 -4.12
CA LEU A 338 3.71 2.54 -2.93
C LEU A 338 4.98 2.82 -2.11
N SER A 339 5.00 2.33 -0.86
CA SER A 339 6.20 2.25 -0.05
C SER A 339 7.25 1.34 -0.70
N ASP A 340 8.50 1.40 -0.21
CA ASP A 340 9.61 0.55 -0.66
C ASP A 340 9.23 -0.94 -0.64
N PHE A 341 8.91 -1.47 0.56
CA PHE A 341 8.44 -2.85 0.70
C PHE A 341 7.17 -3.14 -0.10
N GLY A 342 6.16 -2.25 -0.02
CA GLY A 342 4.91 -2.43 -0.74
C GLY A 342 5.11 -2.56 -2.25
N SER A 343 6.00 -1.77 -2.84
CA SER A 343 6.32 -1.84 -4.28
C SER A 343 7.07 -3.13 -4.65
N LYS A 344 8.06 -3.54 -3.85
CA LYS A 344 8.87 -4.74 -4.09
C LYS A 344 8.03 -6.00 -3.95
N PHE A 345 7.22 -6.09 -2.90
CA PHE A 345 6.30 -7.21 -2.70
C PHE A 345 5.21 -7.24 -3.77
N THR A 346 4.60 -6.10 -4.11
CA THR A 346 3.58 -6.05 -5.18
C THR A 346 4.16 -6.50 -6.52
N ARG A 347 5.35 -6.03 -6.89
CA ARG A 347 6.01 -6.44 -8.14
C ARG A 347 6.41 -7.92 -8.16
N TRP A 348 6.77 -8.47 -7.01
CA TRP A 348 7.09 -9.89 -6.85
C TRP A 348 5.85 -10.78 -6.87
N TRP A 349 4.74 -10.36 -6.27
CA TRP A 349 3.54 -11.18 -6.08
C TRP A 349 2.57 -11.15 -7.28
N VAL A 350 2.45 -10.01 -7.95
CA VAL A 350 1.47 -9.80 -9.03
C VAL A 350 1.89 -10.54 -10.30
N PRO A 351 1.03 -11.38 -10.89
CA PRO A 351 1.28 -11.97 -12.19
C PRO A 351 1.14 -10.96 -13.32
N LYS A 352 1.87 -11.17 -14.42
CA LYS A 352 1.61 -10.46 -15.66
C LYS A 352 0.17 -10.71 -16.07
N ASN A 353 -0.49 -9.66 -16.53
CA ASN A 353 -1.89 -9.62 -16.94
C ASN A 353 -2.92 -9.77 -15.81
N ALA A 354 -2.49 -9.68 -14.55
CA ALA A 354 -3.43 -9.51 -13.43
C ALA A 354 -4.38 -8.34 -13.67
N LYS A 355 -5.63 -8.51 -13.26
CA LYS A 355 -6.66 -7.47 -13.29
C LYS A 355 -6.39 -6.47 -12.17
N PHE A 356 -6.59 -5.20 -12.46
CA PHE A 356 -6.47 -4.14 -11.47
C PHE A 356 -7.68 -3.21 -11.53
N PHE A 357 -8.47 -3.21 -10.47
CA PHE A 357 -9.70 -2.45 -10.40
C PHE A 357 -9.50 -1.17 -9.60
N ILE A 358 -9.81 0.00 -10.16
CA ILE A 358 -9.66 1.29 -9.46
C ILE A 358 -11.04 1.87 -9.17
N LEU A 359 -11.40 1.97 -7.89
CA LEU A 359 -12.76 2.23 -7.44
C LEU A 359 -12.76 3.30 -6.34
N TYR A 360 -13.66 4.27 -6.48
CA TYR A 360 -13.87 5.34 -5.50
C TYR A 360 -15.15 6.12 -5.79
N TYR A 361 -15.80 6.61 -4.74
CA TYR A 361 -16.77 7.70 -4.83
C TYR A 361 -16.03 9.04 -4.94
N GLU A 362 -16.50 9.92 -5.81
CA GLU A 362 -15.82 11.19 -6.10
C GLU A 362 -15.72 12.12 -4.90
N ASP A 363 -16.78 12.19 -4.11
CA ASP A 363 -16.91 13.00 -2.89
C ASP A 363 -16.08 12.45 -1.71
N ARG A 364 -15.61 11.21 -1.80
CA ARG A 364 -14.75 10.56 -0.80
C ARG A 364 -13.29 10.44 -1.23
N TYR A 365 -12.93 10.93 -2.42
CA TYR A 365 -11.59 10.74 -3.00
C TYR A 365 -10.49 11.56 -2.29
N HIS A 366 -10.80 12.79 -1.85
CA HIS A 366 -9.81 13.73 -1.34
C HIS A 366 -10.41 14.78 -0.41
N LYS A 367 -9.74 15.10 0.71
CA LYS A 367 -10.10 16.19 1.63
C LYS A 367 -8.85 16.87 2.17
N LYS A 368 -8.85 18.21 2.16
CA LYS A 368 -7.89 19.04 2.90
C LYS A 368 -8.37 19.19 4.34
N LEU A 369 -7.45 19.15 5.29
CA LEU A 369 -7.71 19.27 6.72
C LEU A 369 -7.05 20.54 7.27
N SER A 370 -7.64 21.11 8.32
CA SER A 370 -7.05 22.24 9.04
C SER A 370 -6.06 21.74 10.09
N LEU A 371 -5.11 22.59 10.51
CA LEU A 371 -4.21 22.25 11.62
C LEU A 371 -5.01 22.05 12.92
N GLU A 372 -6.05 22.84 13.12
CA GLU A 372 -6.91 22.75 14.32
C GLU A 372 -7.59 21.38 14.42
N SER A 373 -8.06 20.83 13.30
CA SER A 373 -8.70 19.51 13.29
C SER A 373 -7.76 18.35 13.64
N ILE A 374 -6.44 18.53 13.52
CA ILE A 374 -5.45 17.45 13.73
C ILE A 374 -4.42 17.72 14.84
N LYS A 375 -4.47 18.88 15.50
CA LYS A 375 -3.45 19.30 16.49
C LYS A 375 -3.30 18.29 17.64
N ASN A 376 -4.41 17.68 18.03
CA ASN A 376 -4.44 16.67 19.09
C ASN A 376 -3.91 15.30 18.61
N GLU A 377 -3.91 15.06 17.30
CA GLU A 377 -3.43 13.82 16.69
C GLU A 377 -1.93 13.84 16.34
N LEU A 378 -1.28 15.01 16.38
CA LEU A 378 0.18 15.10 16.16
C LEU A 378 0.94 14.43 17.32
N PRO A 379 1.95 13.58 17.02
CA PRO A 379 2.69 12.83 18.03
C PRO A 379 3.63 13.69 18.87
N PHE A 380 4.05 14.84 18.34
CA PHE A 380 4.92 15.79 19.02
C PHE A 380 4.27 17.16 19.04
N LYS A 381 4.39 17.87 20.17
CA LYS A 381 3.84 19.21 20.36
C LYS A 381 4.86 20.31 20.11
N ASN A 382 6.16 20.00 20.16
CA ASN A 382 7.26 20.94 20.01
C ASN A 382 8.55 20.24 19.50
N LYS A 383 9.59 21.04 19.23
CA LYS A 383 10.90 20.55 18.74
C LYS A 383 11.57 19.59 19.73
N GLU A 384 11.56 19.89 21.02
CA GLU A 384 12.18 19.04 22.04
C GLU A 384 11.62 17.62 22.04
N GLU A 385 10.29 17.47 22.01
CA GLU A 385 9.65 16.16 21.94
C GLU A 385 10.05 15.39 20.68
N GLY A 386 10.11 16.08 19.53
CA GLY A 386 10.55 15.48 18.27
C GLY A 386 12.02 15.03 18.30
N ASP A 387 12.90 15.87 18.83
CA ASP A 387 14.34 15.58 18.91
C ASP A 387 14.63 14.42 19.86
N LEU A 388 13.89 14.29 20.97
CA LEU A 388 14.00 13.13 21.85
C LEU A 388 13.70 11.81 21.13
N PHE A 389 12.71 11.78 20.24
CA PHE A 389 12.43 10.61 19.42
C PHE A 389 13.52 10.36 18.38
N ARG A 390 14.02 11.41 17.72
CA ARG A 390 15.12 11.32 16.74
C ARG A 390 16.38 10.73 17.34
N LEU A 391 16.79 11.22 18.52
CA LEU A 391 17.93 10.72 19.27
C LEU A 391 17.75 9.24 19.64
N TRP A 392 16.57 8.87 20.12
CA TRP A 392 16.26 7.47 20.43
C TRP A 392 16.35 6.57 19.19
N LEU A 393 15.78 6.98 18.06
CA LEU A 393 15.78 6.16 16.85
C LEU A 393 17.19 6.00 16.28
N ASN A 394 17.97 7.09 16.21
CA ASN A 394 19.35 7.06 15.74
C ASN A 394 20.23 6.17 16.62
N LYS A 395 20.02 6.18 17.95
CA LYS A 395 20.77 5.33 18.89
C LYS A 395 20.40 3.85 18.79
N ASN A 396 19.10 3.53 18.74
CA ASN A 396 18.62 2.16 18.87
C ASN A 396 18.42 1.44 17.52
N LYS A 397 18.23 2.20 16.44
CA LYS A 397 18.00 1.69 15.08
C LYS A 397 18.72 2.54 14.02
N PRO A 398 20.06 2.68 14.10
CA PRO A 398 20.83 3.59 13.25
C PRO A 398 20.62 3.33 11.74
N LEU A 399 20.54 2.05 11.34
CA LEU A 399 20.27 1.68 9.94
C LEU A 399 18.88 2.17 9.48
N LYS A 400 17.87 2.09 10.34
CA LYS A 400 16.51 2.56 10.02
C LYS A 400 16.42 4.07 10.02
N ALA A 401 17.03 4.76 10.99
CA ALA A 401 17.09 6.22 11.00
C ALA A 401 17.72 6.76 9.71
N LYS A 402 18.85 6.18 9.28
CA LYS A 402 19.51 6.52 8.01
C LYS A 402 18.63 6.24 6.79
N GLN A 403 17.96 5.08 6.73
CA GLN A 403 17.04 4.74 5.65
C GLN A 403 15.83 5.70 5.56
N MET A 404 15.45 6.31 6.68
CA MET A 404 14.34 7.25 6.76
C MET A 404 14.77 8.71 6.66
N ASP A 405 16.06 8.98 6.38
CA ASP A 405 16.62 10.34 6.28
C ASP A 405 16.31 11.18 7.54
N LEU A 406 16.45 10.55 8.71
CA LEU A 406 16.06 11.14 9.98
C LEU A 406 17.29 11.55 10.79
N ASP A 407 17.68 12.83 10.67
CA ASP A 407 18.72 13.45 11.50
C ASP A 407 18.36 13.46 12.99
N ILE A 408 19.37 13.63 13.83
CA ILE A 408 19.26 13.66 15.30
C ILE A 408 18.44 14.86 15.82
N GLU A 409 18.31 15.92 15.03
CA GLU A 409 17.48 17.09 15.35
C GLU A 409 16.77 17.62 14.10
N GLY A 410 15.67 18.38 14.29
CA GLY A 410 15.01 19.07 13.17
C GLY A 410 13.59 19.54 13.48
N SER A 411 12.76 19.75 12.45
CA SER A 411 11.33 20.01 12.69
C SER A 411 10.64 18.73 13.21
N PHE A 412 9.69 18.93 14.13
CA PHE A 412 8.96 17.87 14.84
C PHE A 412 7.68 17.42 14.12
N ASP A 413 7.34 18.06 13.01
CA ASP A 413 6.01 17.98 12.39
C ASP A 413 6.06 17.77 10.87
N ASN A 414 7.23 17.40 10.34
CA ASN A 414 7.44 17.09 8.92
C ASN A 414 7.20 15.61 8.58
N GLY A 415 7.09 15.30 7.29
CA GLY A 415 6.77 13.95 6.81
C GLY A 415 7.74 12.86 7.28
N PHE A 416 9.04 13.15 7.41
CA PHE A 416 10.05 12.17 7.77
C PHE A 416 9.91 11.72 9.23
N ILE A 417 9.77 12.66 10.17
CA ILE A 417 9.61 12.30 11.58
C ILE A 417 8.23 11.69 11.86
N LEU A 418 7.19 12.14 11.15
CA LEU A 418 5.87 11.54 11.24
C LEU A 418 5.86 10.11 10.67
N ASP A 419 6.54 9.85 9.54
CA ASP A 419 6.77 8.50 9.01
C ASP A 419 7.52 7.63 10.03
N ALA A 420 8.59 8.15 10.64
CA ALA A 420 9.41 7.40 11.58
C ALA A 420 8.67 7.09 12.87
N TYR A 421 7.97 8.06 13.45
CA TYR A 421 7.13 7.84 14.63
C TYR A 421 5.99 6.89 14.31
N ASN A 422 5.50 6.89 13.08
CA ASN A 422 4.48 5.94 12.70
C ASN A 422 4.95 4.48 12.81
N LEU A 423 6.16 4.19 12.36
CA LEU A 423 6.73 2.85 12.36
C LEU A 423 7.25 2.43 13.74
N PHE A 424 7.80 3.39 14.52
CA PHE A 424 8.57 3.08 15.74
C PHE A 424 8.05 3.77 17.00
N GLY A 425 7.03 4.62 16.90
CA GLY A 425 6.49 5.39 18.03
C GLY A 425 5.99 4.51 19.16
N ALA A 426 5.30 3.40 18.85
CA ALA A 426 4.86 2.45 19.87
C ALA A 426 6.03 1.83 20.65
N GLU A 427 7.17 1.57 19.99
CA GLU A 427 8.38 1.06 20.64
C GLU A 427 9.04 2.15 21.49
N TYR A 428 9.09 3.38 20.98
CA TYR A 428 9.59 4.54 21.68
C TYR A 428 8.79 4.86 22.95
N GLU A 429 7.46 4.85 22.89
CA GLU A 429 6.62 5.12 24.07
C GLU A 429 6.80 4.02 25.14
N ARG A 430 6.95 2.75 24.74
CA ARG A 430 7.29 1.67 25.69
C ARG A 430 8.66 1.91 26.34
N HIS A 431 9.65 2.35 25.57
CA HIS A 431 10.97 2.69 26.10
C HIS A 431 10.90 3.83 27.13
N LYS A 432 10.15 4.90 26.84
CA LYS A 432 9.94 6.02 27.78
C LYS A 432 9.34 5.57 29.10
N ILE A 433 8.33 4.70 29.07
CA ILE A 433 7.69 4.17 30.28
C ILE A 433 8.70 3.38 31.13
N ASN A 434 9.58 2.61 30.49
CA ASN A 434 10.59 1.81 31.19
C ASN A 434 11.74 2.64 31.77
N LEU A 435 11.95 3.89 31.34
CA LEU A 435 12.93 4.81 31.94
C LEU A 435 12.38 5.55 33.17
N ILE A 436 11.06 5.58 33.34
CA ILE A 436 10.36 6.27 34.44
C ILE A 436 10.10 5.32 35.62
N LYS A 437 10.16 4.01 35.37
CA LYS A 437 10.19 2.96 36.40
C LYS A 437 11.63 2.71 36.82
#